data_AF-A0A1Z1WND1-F1
#
_entry.id   AF-A0A1Z1WND1-F1
#
_cell.length_a   1.000
_cell.length_b   1.000
_cell.length_c   1.000
_cell.angle_alpha   90.00
_cell.angle_beta   90.00
_cell.angle_gamma   90.00
#
_symmetry.space_group_name_H-M   'P 1'
#
loop_
_entity.id
_entity.type
_entity.pdbx_description
1 polymer ?
#
loop_
_entity_poly.entity_id
_entity_poly.type
_entity_poly.pdbx_seq_one_letter_code
_entity_poly.pdbx_strand_id
1 'polypeptide(L)'
;MRAPAGAAVREGGYAVADGAPPQVERGPGWALARTEAGLTSAVVGLHGWGAEPEAADAVREVEANAYGPHSATPYLLAGAHPGGASVHVTLVVLTRDDVRPWALKEAIGCVVRGDAVRVTFPDGEELVL
;
A
#
# COMPACT_ATOMS: atom_id res chain seq x y z
N MET A 1 5.42 14.41 2.14
CA MET A 1 6.04 15.03 0.95
C MET A 1 5.65 16.49 0.81
N ARG A 2 6.23 17.21 -0.16
CA ARG A 2 5.74 18.52 -0.60
C ARG A 2 5.36 18.45 -2.08
N ALA A 3 4.14 18.86 -2.42
CA ALA A 3 3.64 18.83 -3.80
C ALA A 3 2.66 20.00 -4.08
N PRO A 4 2.46 20.40 -5.35
CA PRO A 4 1.42 21.36 -5.74
C PRO A 4 0.01 20.89 -5.38
N ALA A 5 -0.94 21.83 -5.34
CA ALA A 5 -2.34 21.49 -5.19
C ALA A 5 -2.84 20.72 -6.43
N GLY A 6 -3.67 19.70 -6.24
CA GLY A 6 -4.21 18.88 -7.33
C GLY A 6 -3.30 17.75 -7.82
N ALA A 7 -2.03 17.70 -7.37
CA ALA A 7 -1.12 16.61 -7.73
C ALA A 7 -1.64 15.26 -7.21
N ALA A 8 -1.37 14.18 -7.94
CA ALA A 8 -1.60 12.82 -7.46
C ALA A 8 -0.36 12.28 -6.76
N VAL A 9 -0.56 11.52 -5.69
CA VAL A 9 0.48 10.77 -4.99
C VAL A 9 0.21 9.29 -5.21
N ARG A 10 1.26 8.53 -5.55
CA ARG A 10 1.21 7.08 -5.68
C ARG A 10 2.31 6.45 -4.84
N GLU A 11 1.98 5.40 -4.10
CA GLU A 11 2.94 4.58 -3.35
C GLU A 11 2.78 3.11 -3.74
N GLY A 12 3.85 2.44 -4.14
CA GLY A 12 3.84 1.05 -4.58
C GLY A 12 4.44 0.09 -3.56
N GLY A 13 3.92 -1.13 -3.51
CA GLY A 13 4.54 -2.24 -2.79
C GLY A 13 5.62 -2.92 -3.63
N TYR A 14 5.97 -4.14 -3.23
CA TYR A 14 6.90 -4.97 -3.99
C TYR A 14 6.22 -5.57 -5.22
N ALA A 15 6.94 -5.60 -6.35
CA ALA A 15 6.55 -6.42 -7.49
C ALA A 15 6.71 -7.90 -7.12
N VAL A 16 5.69 -8.71 -7.38
CA VAL A 16 5.74 -10.16 -7.24
C VAL A 16 5.46 -10.80 -8.59
N ALA A 17 6.12 -11.92 -8.87
CA ALA A 17 6.00 -12.64 -10.13
C ALA A 17 6.10 -14.15 -9.92
N ASP A 18 5.49 -14.92 -10.81
CA ASP A 18 5.47 -16.38 -10.77
C ASP A 18 5.31 -16.96 -12.19
N GLY A 19 5.28 -18.30 -12.31
CA GLY A 19 4.97 -19.00 -13.56
C GLY A 19 3.57 -18.71 -14.10
N ALA A 20 2.64 -18.32 -13.24
CA ALA A 20 1.27 -17.90 -13.57
C ALA A 20 0.99 -16.46 -13.09
N PRO A 21 0.02 -15.74 -13.70
CA PRO A 21 -0.34 -14.39 -13.26
C PRO A 21 -0.74 -14.33 -11.78
N PRO A 22 -0.16 -13.42 -10.97
CA PRO A 22 -0.58 -13.25 -9.59
C PRO A 22 -2.06 -12.91 -9.44
N GLN A 23 -2.67 -13.44 -8.39
CA GLN A 23 -3.98 -13.00 -7.92
C GLN A 23 -3.87 -11.58 -7.35
N VAL A 24 -4.89 -10.77 -7.56
CA VAL A 24 -4.94 -9.39 -7.07
C VAL A 24 -6.26 -9.18 -6.36
N GLU A 25 -6.18 -8.59 -5.17
CA GLU A 25 -7.33 -8.17 -4.38
C GLU A 25 -7.11 -6.70 -3.97
N ARG A 26 -8.20 -5.95 -3.83
CA ARG A 26 -8.17 -4.55 -3.40
C ARG A 26 -9.41 -4.20 -2.61
N GLY A 27 -9.28 -3.19 -1.76
CA GLY A 27 -10.38 -2.62 -1.01
C GLY A 27 -10.06 -1.20 -0.52
N PRO A 28 -10.93 -0.60 0.30
CA PRO A 28 -10.76 0.76 0.80
C PRO A 28 -9.38 1.02 1.44
N GLY A 29 -8.51 1.70 0.69
CA GLY A 29 -7.16 2.05 1.12
C GLY A 29 -6.23 0.85 1.38
N TRP A 30 -6.39 -0.27 0.66
CA TRP A 30 -5.43 -1.36 0.62
C TRP A 30 -5.47 -2.14 -0.70
N ALA A 31 -4.34 -2.71 -1.10
CA ALA A 31 -4.24 -3.59 -2.26
C ALA A 31 -3.24 -4.72 -2.00
N LEU A 32 -3.43 -5.85 -2.66
CA LEU A 32 -2.66 -7.08 -2.48
C LEU A 32 -2.43 -7.77 -3.82
N ALA A 33 -1.23 -8.31 -4.01
CA ALA A 33 -0.89 -9.22 -5.08
C ALA A 33 -0.27 -10.50 -4.49
N ARG A 34 -0.74 -11.67 -4.91
CA ARG A 34 -0.30 -12.98 -4.40
C ARG A 34 -0.01 -13.95 -5.55
N THR A 35 1.17 -14.53 -5.51
CA THR A 35 1.62 -15.59 -6.43
C THR A 35 1.00 -16.93 -6.06
N GLU A 36 0.99 -17.90 -6.98
CA GLU A 36 0.52 -19.27 -6.68
C GLU A 36 1.44 -19.97 -5.66
N ALA A 37 2.73 -19.66 -5.70
CA ALA A 37 3.71 -20.11 -4.71
C ALA A 37 3.55 -19.43 -3.32
N GLY A 38 2.56 -18.56 -3.13
CA GLY A 38 2.20 -17.97 -1.84
C GLY A 38 2.92 -16.68 -1.46
N LEU A 39 3.92 -16.23 -2.23
CA LEU A 39 4.53 -14.91 -2.01
C LEU A 39 3.50 -13.81 -2.25
N THR A 40 3.31 -12.96 -1.24
CA THR A 40 2.32 -11.89 -1.21
C THR A 40 3.01 -10.55 -1.00
N SER A 41 2.69 -9.56 -1.82
CA SER A 41 2.93 -8.15 -1.53
C SER A 41 1.60 -7.48 -1.21
N ALA A 42 1.55 -6.70 -0.14
CA ALA A 42 0.38 -5.88 0.21
C ALA A 42 0.80 -4.46 0.58
N VAL A 43 -0.06 -3.50 0.26
CA VAL A 43 0.03 -2.11 0.70
C VAL A 43 -1.23 -1.74 1.46
N VAL A 44 -1.07 -1.07 2.59
CA VAL A 44 -2.18 -0.62 3.44
C VAL A 44 -1.95 0.84 3.82
N GLY A 45 -2.90 1.70 3.47
CA GLY A 45 -2.85 3.11 3.85
C GLY A 45 -3.27 3.30 5.30
N LEU A 46 -2.37 3.80 6.14
CA LEU A 46 -2.63 4.08 7.56
C LEU A 46 -3.04 5.54 7.80
N HIS A 47 -2.47 6.48 7.03
CA HIS A 47 -2.80 7.91 7.11
C HIS A 47 -2.55 8.63 5.79
N GLY A 48 -3.36 9.64 5.49
CA GLY A 48 -3.18 10.54 4.33
C GLY A 48 -3.63 9.97 2.98
N TRP A 49 -4.15 8.74 2.95
CA TRP A 49 -4.65 8.10 1.74
C TRP A 49 -6.17 8.24 1.58
N GLY A 50 -6.65 8.21 0.34
CA GLY A 50 -8.09 8.16 0.07
C GLY A 50 -8.73 6.88 0.64
N ALA A 51 -9.97 6.98 1.09
CA ALA A 51 -10.77 5.83 1.53
C ALA A 51 -11.60 5.21 0.40
N GLU A 52 -11.71 5.91 -0.73
CA GLU A 52 -12.49 5.44 -1.88
C GLU A 52 -11.85 4.18 -2.50
N PRO A 53 -12.64 3.28 -3.09
CA PRO A 53 -12.13 2.04 -3.70
C PRO A 53 -11.05 2.26 -4.76
N GLU A 54 -11.05 3.39 -5.47
CA GLU A 54 -10.06 3.76 -6.48
C GLU A 54 -8.72 4.24 -5.88
N ALA A 55 -8.67 4.48 -4.57
CA ALA A 55 -7.46 4.90 -3.86
C ALA A 55 -6.49 3.73 -3.60
N ALA A 56 -6.85 2.50 -3.97
CA ALA A 56 -5.98 1.35 -3.90
C ALA A 56 -6.22 0.40 -5.08
N ASP A 57 -5.16 -0.01 -5.75
CA ASP A 57 -5.25 -0.90 -6.89
C ASP A 57 -3.94 -1.70 -7.06
N ALA A 58 -3.84 -2.57 -8.05
CA ALA A 58 -2.58 -3.18 -8.44
C ALA A 58 -2.40 -3.09 -9.93
N VAL A 59 -1.18 -2.75 -10.36
CA VAL A 59 -0.85 -2.77 -11.77
C VAL A 59 -0.40 -4.17 -12.15
N ARG A 60 -1.09 -4.74 -13.14
CA ARG A 60 -0.68 -5.94 -13.87
C ARG A 60 -0.05 -5.47 -15.18
N GLU A 61 1.22 -5.11 -15.11
CA GLU A 61 1.92 -4.67 -16.32
C GLU A 61 2.38 -5.89 -17.12
N VAL A 62 1.83 -6.05 -18.33
CA VAL A 62 2.37 -6.98 -19.31
C VAL A 62 3.57 -6.30 -19.96
N GLU A 63 4.77 -6.82 -19.74
CA GLU A 63 6.04 -6.31 -20.28
C GLU A 63 6.52 -4.93 -19.78
N ALA A 64 5.85 -4.28 -18.82
CA ALA A 64 6.31 -2.98 -18.29
C ALA A 64 7.25 -3.09 -17.07
N ASN A 65 7.67 -4.30 -16.69
CA ASN A 65 8.73 -4.50 -15.70
C ASN A 65 9.66 -5.68 -16.07
N ALA A 66 10.83 -5.73 -15.42
CA ALA A 66 11.84 -6.76 -15.66
C ALA A 66 11.43 -8.18 -15.21
N TYR A 67 10.26 -8.35 -14.61
CA TYR A 67 9.77 -9.62 -14.08
C TYR A 67 8.86 -10.39 -15.04
N GLY A 68 8.60 -9.83 -16.23
CA GLY A 68 7.84 -10.48 -17.28
C GLY A 68 6.31 -10.34 -17.12
N PRO A 69 5.53 -11.01 -17.99
CA PRO A 69 4.09 -10.79 -18.12
C PRO A 69 3.26 -11.28 -16.92
N HIS A 70 3.85 -12.15 -16.09
CA HIS A 70 3.18 -12.75 -14.94
C HIS A 70 3.66 -12.09 -13.65
N SER A 71 3.51 -10.77 -13.60
CA SER A 71 3.90 -9.95 -12.47
C SER A 71 2.80 -8.98 -12.08
N ALA A 72 2.79 -8.58 -10.81
CA ALA A 72 1.85 -7.60 -10.28
C ALA A 72 2.50 -6.76 -9.19
N THR A 73 2.17 -5.47 -9.15
CA THR A 73 2.62 -4.54 -8.09
C THR A 73 1.42 -3.82 -7.48
N PRO A 74 1.08 -4.07 -6.20
CA PRO A 74 0.00 -3.34 -5.53
C PRO A 74 0.43 -1.90 -5.25
N TYR A 75 -0.50 -0.96 -5.27
CA TYR A 75 -0.23 0.45 -4.99
C TYR A 75 -1.41 1.18 -4.36
N LEU A 76 -1.12 2.28 -3.68
CA LEU A 76 -2.08 3.26 -3.19
C LEU A 76 -2.01 4.52 -4.05
N LEU A 77 -3.13 5.21 -4.13
CA LEU A 77 -3.29 6.49 -4.81
C LEU A 77 -3.99 7.47 -3.86
N ALA A 78 -3.41 8.65 -3.67
CA ALA A 78 -4.12 9.80 -3.12
C ALA A 78 -4.28 10.83 -4.24
N GLY A 79 -5.53 11.08 -4.62
CA GLY A 79 -5.87 12.14 -5.57
C GLY A 79 -5.92 13.51 -4.91
N ALA A 80 -5.78 14.56 -5.72
CA ALA A 80 -6.02 15.95 -5.32
C ALA A 80 -5.26 16.41 -4.05
N HIS A 81 -3.94 16.27 -4.06
CA HIS A 81 -3.06 16.75 -2.99
C HIS A 81 -3.42 18.21 -2.59
N PRO A 82 -3.46 18.56 -1.29
CA PRO A 82 -3.93 19.89 -0.84
C PRO A 82 -2.99 21.05 -1.21
N GLY A 83 -1.79 20.74 -1.68
CA GLY A 83 -0.71 21.69 -1.86
C GLY A 83 0.14 21.82 -0.59
N GLY A 84 1.41 22.20 -0.74
CA GLY A 84 2.31 22.35 0.39
C GLY A 84 2.78 20.99 0.94
N ALA A 85 2.90 20.86 2.25
CA ALA A 85 3.39 19.64 2.91
C ALA A 85 2.24 18.74 3.35
N SER A 86 2.43 17.43 3.23
CA SER A 86 1.49 16.41 3.70
C SER A 86 2.25 15.17 4.20
N VAL A 87 1.60 14.40 5.07
CA VAL A 87 2.13 13.14 5.58
C VAL A 87 1.27 12.02 5.04
N HIS A 88 1.92 11.00 4.48
CA HIS A 88 1.26 9.76 4.04
C HIS A 88 1.99 8.61 4.73
N VAL A 89 1.24 7.76 5.40
CA VAL A 89 1.79 6.61 6.13
C VAL A 89 1.23 5.35 5.50
N THR A 90 2.13 4.49 5.04
CA THR A 90 1.81 3.24 4.36
C THR A 90 2.50 2.10 5.08
N LEU A 91 1.77 1.03 5.32
CA LEU A 91 2.34 -0.26 5.66
C LEU A 91 2.54 -1.06 4.37
N VAL A 92 3.78 -1.49 4.13
CA VAL A 92 4.12 -2.38 3.01
C VAL A 92 4.54 -3.72 3.59
N VAL A 93 3.88 -4.80 3.14
CA VAL A 93 4.14 -6.17 3.60
C VAL A 93 4.63 -7.00 2.43
N LEU A 94 5.71 -7.74 2.62
CA LEU A 94 6.16 -8.80 1.72
C LEU A 94 6.36 -10.07 2.54
N THR A 95 5.56 -11.10 2.28
CA THR A 95 5.59 -12.32 3.08
C THR A 95 5.08 -13.53 2.29
N ARG A 96 5.41 -14.73 2.77
CA ARG A 96 4.75 -15.99 2.37
C ARG A 96 3.67 -16.43 3.35
N ASP A 97 3.55 -15.76 4.49
CA ASP A 97 2.49 -16.02 5.46
C ASP A 97 1.15 -15.47 4.97
N ASP A 98 0.08 -15.92 5.62
CA ASP A 98 -1.25 -15.38 5.38
C ASP A 98 -1.34 -13.93 5.87
N VAL A 99 -1.64 -13.02 4.96
CA VAL A 99 -1.91 -11.61 5.25
C VAL A 99 -3.35 -11.25 4.91
N ARG A 100 -3.98 -10.47 5.80
CA ARG A 100 -5.33 -9.92 5.67
C ARG A 100 -5.22 -8.39 5.75
N PRO A 101 -5.06 -7.67 4.61
CA PRO A 101 -4.76 -6.24 4.61
C PRO A 101 -5.79 -5.37 5.35
N TRP A 102 -7.08 -5.73 5.30
CA TRP A 102 -8.13 -5.03 6.03
C TRP A 102 -7.99 -5.18 7.54
N ALA A 103 -7.64 -6.37 8.03
CA ALA A 103 -7.40 -6.60 9.46
C ALA A 103 -6.15 -5.84 9.94
N LEU A 104 -5.09 -5.77 9.13
CA LEU A 104 -3.93 -4.93 9.44
C LEU A 104 -4.28 -3.45 9.52
N LYS A 105 -5.13 -2.96 8.60
CA LYS A 105 -5.60 -1.57 8.59
C LYS A 105 -6.38 -1.22 9.86
N GLU A 106 -7.17 -2.15 10.38
CA GLU A 106 -7.97 -1.98 11.60
C GLU A 106 -7.13 -2.11 12.87
N ALA A 107 -6.14 -3.02 12.87
CA ALA A 107 -5.37 -3.35 14.06
C ALA A 107 -4.17 -2.42 14.31
N ILE A 108 -3.63 -1.78 13.26
CA ILE A 108 -2.49 -0.88 13.38
C ILE A 108 -2.96 0.56 13.56
N GLY A 109 -2.72 1.10 14.74
CA GLY A 109 -3.02 2.49 15.06
C GLY A 109 -1.99 3.43 14.42
N CYS A 110 -2.45 4.53 13.83
CA CYS A 110 -1.57 5.58 13.31
C CYS A 110 -2.09 6.96 13.72
N VAL A 111 -1.27 7.70 14.47
CA VAL A 111 -1.56 9.08 14.87
C VAL A 111 -0.50 10.00 14.29
N VAL A 112 -0.95 11.03 13.56
CA VAL A 112 -0.07 12.04 12.98
C VAL A 112 -0.36 13.39 13.64
N ARG A 113 0.69 14.08 14.10
CA ARG A 113 0.61 15.43 14.69
C ARG A 113 1.67 16.32 14.06
N GLY A 114 1.25 17.17 13.12
CA GLY A 114 2.20 17.92 12.30
C GLY A 114 2.95 16.95 11.37
N ASP A 115 4.25 16.86 11.55
CA ASP A 115 5.14 15.92 10.86
C ASP A 115 5.52 14.69 11.69
N ALA A 116 5.23 14.69 12.99
CA ALA A 116 5.49 13.54 13.87
C ALA A 116 4.47 12.43 13.64
N VAL A 117 4.95 11.19 13.50
CA VAL A 117 4.12 9.99 13.28
C VAL A 117 4.34 9.02 14.42
N ARG A 118 3.24 8.55 15.03
CA ARG A 118 3.26 7.42 15.95
C ARG A 118 2.42 6.28 15.40
N VAL A 119 3.04 5.12 15.27
CA VAL A 119 2.41 3.86 14.90
C VAL A 119 2.39 2.94 16.11
N THR A 120 1.25 2.30 16.35
CA THR A 120 1.08 1.30 17.42
C THR A 120 0.67 -0.02 16.78
N PHE A 121 1.47 -1.06 17.00
CA PHE A 121 1.22 -2.40 16.49
C PHE A 121 0.30 -3.20 17.42
N PRO A 122 -0.30 -4.31 16.94
CA PRO A 122 -1.28 -5.08 17.72
C PRO A 122 -0.74 -5.69 19.02
N ASP A 123 0.56 -5.88 19.12
CA ASP A 123 1.27 -6.36 20.32
C ASP A 123 1.62 -5.24 21.31
N GLY A 124 1.27 -3.99 20.98
CA GLY A 124 1.56 -2.80 21.77
C GLY A 124 2.94 -2.19 21.50
N GLU A 125 3.73 -2.74 20.56
CA GLU A 125 4.96 -2.07 20.12
C GLU A 125 4.62 -0.71 19.49
N GLU A 126 5.43 0.30 19.81
CA GLU A 126 5.27 1.65 19.27
C GLU A 126 6.50 2.05 18.46
N LEU A 127 6.24 2.62 17.29
CA LEU A 127 7.24 3.28 16.45
C LEU A 127 6.92 4.77 16.37
N VAL A 128 7.91 5.61 16.67
CA VAL A 128 7.83 7.07 16.55
C VAL A 128 8.82 7.53 15.48
N LEU A 129 8.34 8.29 14.52
CA LEU A 129 9.09 8.83 13.38
C LEU A 129 8.99 10.36 13.32
#